data_AF-A0A0A2GBC6-F1
#
_entry.id   AF-A0A0A2GBC6-F1
#
_cell.length_a   1.000
_cell.length_b   1.000
_cell.length_c   1.000
_cell.angle_alpha   90.00
_cell.angle_beta   90.00
_cell.angle_gamma   90.00
#
_symmetry.space_group_name_H-M   'P 1'
#
loop_
_entity.id
_entity.type
_entity.pdbx_description
1 polymer ?
#
loop_
_entity_poly.entity_id
_entity_poly.type
_entity_poly.pdbx_seq_one_letter_code
_entity_poly.pdbx_strand_id
1 'polypeptide(L)'
;MTIATKGASTRRYYLRRSIKSSRVAIALAILYAIALSLFTWFIATHTPAPWWTLIAPVAIIPAGIIYFLRQDTYYCIDHEAYILMAGNDYGRKLHPIAYLTQLHEVRYLPHTREVKVSKGDGTDYLKLEEGEAFVSTLEALFSKIYPAEEE
;
A
#
# COMPACT_ATOMS: atom_id res chain seq x y z
N MET A 1 -23.17 -5.33 0.60
CA MET A 1 -22.94 -6.36 -0.43
C MET A 1 -21.45 -6.68 -0.41
N THR A 2 -21.08 -7.76 0.28
CA THR A 2 -19.68 -8.11 0.55
C THR A 2 -19.28 -9.13 -0.50
N ILE A 3 -18.59 -8.69 -1.55
CA ILE A 3 -18.06 -9.60 -2.56
C ILE A 3 -16.90 -10.35 -1.89
N ALA A 4 -17.19 -11.53 -1.38
CA ALA A 4 -16.19 -12.49 -0.99
C ALA A 4 -15.65 -13.12 -2.28
N THR A 5 -14.57 -12.57 -2.82
CA THR A 5 -13.83 -13.18 -3.92
C THR A 5 -13.08 -14.41 -3.41
N LYS A 6 -13.80 -15.53 -3.41
CA LYS A 6 -13.27 -16.88 -3.22
C LYS A 6 -13.07 -17.44 -4.62
N GLY A 7 -11.85 -17.55 -5.16
CA GLY A 7 -11.68 -18.38 -6.37
C GLY A 7 -10.41 -18.26 -7.20
N ALA A 8 -9.77 -17.11 -7.33
CA ALA A 8 -8.52 -16.99 -8.09
C ALA A 8 -7.42 -16.56 -7.12
N SER A 9 -6.27 -17.23 -7.13
CA SER A 9 -5.10 -16.76 -6.41
C SER A 9 -4.61 -15.47 -7.08
N THR A 10 -5.24 -14.34 -6.76
CA THR A 10 -4.84 -13.02 -7.22
C THR A 10 -3.42 -12.78 -6.75
N ARG A 11 -2.46 -12.82 -7.67
CA ARG A 11 -1.05 -12.64 -7.32
C ARG A 11 -0.88 -11.26 -6.68
N ARG A 12 -0.21 -11.23 -5.53
CA ARG A 12 0.07 -10.00 -4.78
C ARG A 12 1.48 -9.53 -5.10
N TYR A 13 1.59 -8.29 -5.55
CA TYR A 13 2.85 -7.62 -5.85
C TYR A 13 3.13 -6.62 -4.73
N TYR A 14 4.09 -6.97 -3.87
CA TYR A 14 4.40 -6.17 -2.68
C TYR A 14 5.29 -4.97 -3.02
N LEU A 15 5.09 -3.87 -2.30
CA LEU A 15 6.02 -2.73 -2.33
C LEU A 15 7.34 -3.12 -1.64
N ARG A 16 8.46 -2.66 -2.19
CA ARG A 16 9.85 -3.02 -1.80
C ARG A 16 10.19 -2.77 -0.33
N ARG A 17 9.50 -1.84 0.32
CA ARG A 17 9.71 -1.52 1.74
C ARG A 17 8.50 -1.83 2.60
N SER A 18 7.53 -2.57 2.07
CA SER A 18 6.36 -2.97 2.84
C SER A 18 6.72 -4.03 3.87
N ILE A 19 6.15 -3.91 5.07
CA ILE A 19 6.34 -4.90 6.13
C ILE A 19 5.36 -6.05 5.88
N LYS A 20 5.79 -7.09 5.20
CA LYS A 20 4.92 -8.20 4.76
C LYS A 20 4.23 -8.95 5.92
N SER A 21 4.76 -8.86 7.14
CA SER A 21 4.21 -9.53 8.31
C SER A 21 3.39 -8.58 9.18
N SER A 22 2.11 -8.88 9.34
CA SER A 22 1.21 -8.16 10.25
C SER A 22 1.72 -8.18 11.69
N ARG A 23 2.38 -9.26 12.12
CA ARG A 23 2.97 -9.38 13.47
C ARG A 23 4.11 -8.39 13.68
N VAL A 24 4.97 -8.22 12.68
CA VAL A 24 6.09 -7.27 12.74
C VAL A 24 5.57 -5.83 12.71
N ALA A 25 4.56 -5.55 11.89
CA ALA A 25 3.92 -4.24 11.84
C ALA A 25 3.26 -3.87 13.18
N ILE A 26 2.51 -4.80 13.78
CA ILE A 26 1.90 -4.61 15.11
C ILE A 26 2.99 -4.41 16.18
N ALA A 27 4.06 -5.21 16.16
CA ALA A 27 5.16 -5.06 17.09
C ALA A 27 5.84 -3.68 16.98
N LEU A 28 6.06 -3.18 15.76
CA LEU A 28 6.61 -1.84 15.52
C LEU A 28 5.67 -0.73 16.00
N ALA A 29 4.36 -0.87 15.76
CA ALA A 29 3.36 0.08 16.25
C ALA A 29 3.33 0.14 17.78
N ILE A 30 3.42 -1.02 18.45
CA ILE A 30 3.50 -1.12 19.91
C ILE A 30 4.81 -0.49 20.42
N LEU A 31 5.96 -0.81 19.82
CA LEU A 31 7.26 -0.22 20.19
C LEU A 31 7.25 1.31 20.04
N TYR A 32 6.65 1.83 18.97
CA TYR A 32 6.49 3.26 18.76
C TYR A 32 5.62 3.90 19.85
N ALA A 33 4.50 3.27 20.21
CA ALA A 33 3.64 3.75 21.29
C ALA A 33 4.36 3.74 22.65
N ILE A 34 5.15 2.70 22.95
CA ILE A 34 5.96 2.61 24.16
C ILE A 34 7.02 3.73 24.19
N ALA A 35 7.75 3.93 23.10
CA ALA A 35 8.79 4.96 23.01
C ALA A 35 8.22 6.37 23.21
N LEU A 36 7.08 6.69 22.59
CA LEU A 36 6.39 7.96 22.80
C LEU A 36 5.83 8.12 24.21
N SER A 37 5.35 7.03 24.82
CA SER A 37 4.85 7.06 26.20
C SER A 37 6.00 7.35 27.18
N LEU A 38 7.16 6.70 26.99
CA LEU A 38 8.36 6.94 27.78
C LEU A 38 8.89 8.36 27.60
N PHE A 39 8.90 8.87 26.36
CA PHE A 39 9.29 10.24 26.07
C PHE A 39 8.36 11.25 26.76
N THR A 40 7.04 11.02 26.69
CA THR A 40 6.04 11.85 27.35
C THR A 40 6.20 11.82 28.87
N TRP A 41 6.43 10.62 29.45
CA TRP A 41 6.67 10.46 30.88
C TRP A 41 7.95 11.17 31.32
N PHE A 42 9.04 11.02 30.56
CA PHE A 42 10.30 11.69 30.85
C PHE A 42 10.17 13.22 30.86
N ILE A 43 9.42 13.80 29.91
CA ILE A 43 9.13 15.24 29.91
C ILE A 43 8.29 15.61 31.14
N ALA A 44 7.29 14.80 31.49
CA ALA A 44 6.43 15.06 32.64
C ALA A 44 7.18 15.05 33.98
N THR A 45 8.21 14.20 34.13
CA THR A 45 8.95 14.04 35.39
C THR A 45 10.19 14.93 35.50
N HIS A 46 10.85 15.26 34.39
CA HIS A 46 12.14 15.97 34.40
C HIS A 46 12.08 17.43 33.96
N THR A 47 10.92 17.91 33.51
CA THR A 47 10.75 19.30 33.07
C THR A 47 9.62 19.98 33.86
N PRO A 48 9.77 21.25 34.29
CA PRO A 48 8.69 22.03 34.90
C PRO A 48 7.65 22.48 33.85
N ALA A 49 7.53 21.74 32.74
CA ALA A 49 6.64 22.08 31.65
C ALA A 49 5.19 21.82 32.10
N PRO A 50 4.26 22.76 31.86
CA PRO A 50 2.87 22.56 32.22
C PRO A 50 2.26 21.40 31.43
N TRP A 51 1.39 20.62 32.07
CA TRP A 51 0.83 19.36 31.57
C TRP A 51 0.19 19.44 30.17
N TRP A 52 -0.30 20.61 29.76
CA TRP A 52 -0.86 20.82 28.42
C TRP A 52 0.18 20.70 27.29
N THR A 53 1.48 20.83 27.57
CA THR A 53 2.54 20.59 26.57
C THR A 53 2.63 19.13 26.16
N LEU A 54 2.09 18.21 26.97
CA LEU A 54 2.05 16.77 26.71
C LEU A 54 0.90 16.36 25.78
N ILE A 55 -0.06 17.24 25.52
CA ILE A 55 -1.20 16.94 24.63
C ILE A 55 -0.72 16.62 23.22
N ALA A 56 0.24 17.38 22.69
CA ALA A 56 0.78 17.18 21.36
C ALA A 56 1.47 15.82 21.17
N PRO A 57 2.46 15.41 22.00
CA PRO A 57 3.09 14.09 21.86
C PRO A 57 2.12 12.93 22.07
N VAL A 58 1.14 13.07 22.98
CA VAL A 58 0.12 12.04 23.20
C VAL A 58 -0.83 11.91 22.00
N ALA A 59 -1.24 13.03 21.38
CA ALA A 59 -2.09 13.01 20.19
C ALA A 59 -1.39 12.41 18.95
N ILE A 60 -0.05 12.44 18.90
CA ILE A 60 0.74 11.84 17.81
C ILE A 60 0.71 10.31 17.85
N ILE A 61 0.52 9.69 19.03
CA ILE A 61 0.49 8.21 19.17
C ILE A 61 -0.60 7.57 18.32
N PRO A 62 -1.91 7.90 18.47
CA PRO A 62 -2.96 7.30 17.66
C PRO A 62 -2.83 7.68 16.18
N ALA A 63 -2.40 8.92 15.87
CA ALA A 63 -2.20 9.37 14.51
C ALA A 63 -1.10 8.56 13.79
N GLY A 64 0.02 8.31 14.46
CA GLY A 64 1.13 7.50 13.95
C GLY A 64 0.74 6.04 13.72
N ILE A 65 0.00 5.44 14.67
CA ILE A 65 -0.51 4.07 14.53
C ILE A 65 -1.47 3.97 13.33
N ILE A 66 -2.43 4.90 13.22
CA ILE A 66 -3.39 4.92 12.10
C ILE A 66 -2.65 5.12 10.78
N TYR A 67 -1.71 6.07 10.71
CA TYR A 67 -0.92 6.32 9.50
C TYR A 67 -0.17 5.06 9.07
N PHE A 68 0.48 4.38 10.01
CA PHE A 68 1.24 3.15 9.74
C PHE A 68 0.34 2.01 9.24
N LEU A 69 -0.83 1.82 9.85
CA LEU A 69 -1.79 0.79 9.46
C LEU A 69 -2.55 1.12 8.17
N ARG A 70 -2.53 2.38 7.71
CA ARG A 70 -3.27 2.84 6.53
C ARG A 70 -2.46 2.75 5.24
N GLN A 71 -1.15 2.54 5.33
CA GLN A 71 -0.31 2.39 4.14
C GLN A 71 -0.65 1.11 3.38
N ASP A 72 -0.76 1.22 2.06
CA ASP A 72 -0.90 0.07 1.18
C ASP A 72 0.42 -0.70 1.13
N THR A 73 0.35 -2.03 1.15
CA THR A 73 1.55 -2.89 1.16
C THR A 73 1.69 -3.68 -0.13
N TYR A 74 0.59 -3.94 -0.83
CA TYR A 74 0.58 -4.69 -2.07
C TYR A 74 -0.46 -4.19 -3.07
N TYR A 75 -0.20 -4.52 -4.32
CA TYR A 75 -1.10 -4.38 -5.45
C TYR A 75 -1.50 -5.78 -5.93
N CYS A 76 -2.72 -5.94 -6.41
CA CYS A 76 -3.16 -7.18 -7.03
C CYS A 76 -4.11 -6.87 -8.19
N ILE A 77 -4.16 -7.77 -9.16
CA ILE A 77 -4.95 -7.59 -10.38
C ILE A 77 -6.08 -8.59 -10.35
N ASP A 78 -7.31 -8.11 -10.29
CA ASP A 78 -8.48 -8.96 -10.48
C ASP A 78 -8.61 -9.32 -11.96
N HIS A 79 -8.37 -10.59 -12.26
CA HIS A 79 -8.42 -11.12 -13.62
C HIS A 79 -9.85 -11.24 -14.15
N GLU A 80 -10.85 -11.41 -13.28
CA GLU A 80 -12.25 -11.56 -13.69
C GLU A 80 -12.91 -10.20 -13.91
N ALA A 81 -12.66 -9.26 -13.00
CA ALA A 81 -13.23 -7.92 -13.09
C ALA A 81 -12.37 -6.94 -13.92
N TYR A 82 -11.15 -7.32 -14.28
CA TYR A 82 -10.17 -6.46 -14.95
C TYR A 82 -9.87 -5.17 -14.17
N ILE A 83 -9.69 -5.29 -12.86
CA ILE A 83 -9.48 -4.16 -11.94
C ILE A 83 -8.12 -4.29 -11.25
N LEU A 84 -7.34 -3.21 -11.26
CA LEU A 84 -6.19 -3.06 -10.39
C LEU A 84 -6.65 -2.66 -8.98
N MET A 85 -6.33 -3.47 -7.98
CA MET A 85 -6.67 -3.22 -6.58
C MET A 85 -5.41 -3.01 -5.73
N ALA A 86 -5.53 -2.20 -4.68
CA ALA A 86 -4.53 -2.05 -3.63
C ALA A 86 -5.09 -2.56 -2.31
N GLY A 87 -4.19 -3.03 -1.46
CA GLY A 87 -4.54 -3.45 -0.13
C GLY A 87 -3.37 -3.43 0.81
N ASN A 88 -3.68 -3.71 2.06
CA ASN A 88 -2.68 -4.08 3.04
C ASN A 88 -3.09 -5.31 3.84
N ASP A 89 -2.12 -5.94 4.49
CA ASP A 89 -2.34 -7.12 5.32
C ASP A 89 -2.72 -6.77 6.77
N TYR A 90 -2.95 -5.49 7.07
CA TYR A 90 -3.14 -4.99 8.44
C TYR A 90 -4.60 -4.71 8.79
N GLY A 91 -5.55 -5.17 7.96
CA GLY A 91 -6.99 -5.08 8.24
C GLY A 91 -7.75 -4.11 7.34
N ARG A 92 -7.08 -3.40 6.41
CA ARG A 92 -7.79 -2.65 5.36
C ARG A 92 -8.31 -3.63 4.30
N LYS A 93 -9.59 -3.50 3.94
CA LYS A 93 -10.16 -4.23 2.80
C LYS A 93 -9.46 -3.81 1.51
N LEU A 94 -9.33 -4.74 0.57
CA LEU A 94 -8.92 -4.41 -0.79
C LEU A 94 -9.84 -3.32 -1.35
N HIS A 95 -9.24 -2.36 -2.03
CA HIS A 95 -9.97 -1.30 -2.68
C HIS A 95 -9.53 -1.16 -4.14
N PRO A 96 -10.48 -0.89 -5.06
CA PRO A 96 -10.17 -0.70 -6.46
C PRO A 96 -9.40 0.62 -6.65
N ILE A 97 -8.37 0.58 -7.49
CA ILE A 97 -7.55 1.75 -7.83
C ILE A 97 -7.93 2.25 -9.22
N ALA A 98 -8.00 1.35 -10.19
CA ALA A 98 -8.31 1.68 -11.57
C ALA A 98 -8.78 0.44 -12.32
N TYR A 99 -9.65 0.64 -13.31
CA TYR A 99 -9.93 -0.38 -14.32
C TYR A 99 -8.74 -0.50 -15.27
N LEU A 100 -8.45 -1.70 -15.75
CA LEU A 100 -7.38 -1.93 -16.71
C LEU A 100 -7.58 -1.10 -17.99
N THR A 101 -8.83 -0.92 -18.43
CA THR A 101 -9.19 -0.10 -19.59
C THR A 101 -8.89 1.40 -19.45
N GLN A 102 -8.67 1.88 -18.22
CA GLN A 102 -8.32 3.28 -17.93
C GLN A 102 -6.80 3.51 -17.82
N LEU A 103 -6.01 2.44 -17.87
CA LEU A 103 -4.55 2.55 -17.87
C LEU A 103 -4.10 2.93 -19.28
N HIS A 104 -3.40 4.06 -19.39
CA HIS A 104 -2.82 4.52 -20.66
C HIS A 104 -1.43 3.96 -20.89
N GLU A 105 -0.63 3.85 -19.83
CA GLU A 105 0.74 3.35 -19.92
C GLU A 105 1.06 2.57 -18.65
N VAL A 106 1.66 1.39 -18.81
CA VAL A 106 2.25 0.65 -17.71
C VAL A 106 3.65 0.26 -18.15
N ARG A 107 4.68 0.75 -17.45
CA ARG A 107 6.07 0.49 -17.83
C ARG A 107 6.97 0.31 -16.62
N TYR A 108 7.86 -0.68 -16.69
CA TYR A 108 8.92 -0.83 -15.71
C TYR A 108 10.10 0.10 -16.05
N LEU A 109 10.57 0.85 -15.06
CA LEU A 109 11.72 1.76 -15.13
C LEU A 109 12.93 1.08 -14.47
N PRO A 110 13.91 0.56 -15.24
CA PRO A 110 15.01 -0.24 -14.69
C PRO A 110 15.93 0.53 -13.75
N HIS A 111 16.13 1.83 -14.03
CA HIS A 111 17.07 2.67 -13.26
C HIS A 111 16.56 2.98 -11.85
N THR A 112 15.28 3.33 -11.69
CA THR A 112 14.66 3.55 -10.38
C THR A 112 14.07 2.26 -9.79
N ARG A 113 13.93 1.22 -10.61
CA ARG A 113 13.25 -0.04 -10.32
C ARG A 113 11.82 0.21 -9.83
N GLU A 114 11.10 1.06 -10.56
CA GLU A 114 9.72 1.46 -10.29
C GLU A 114 8.83 1.05 -11.47
N VAL A 115 7.55 0.81 -11.20
CA VAL A 115 6.54 0.67 -12.25
C VAL A 115 5.81 1.99 -12.37
N LYS A 116 5.93 2.63 -13.53
CA LYS A 116 5.12 3.78 -13.91
C LYS A 116 3.75 3.28 -14.35
N VAL A 117 2.69 3.80 -13.73
CA VAL A 117 1.31 3.53 -14.11
C VAL A 117 0.65 4.87 -14.44
N SER A 118 0.40 5.12 -15.72
CA SER A 118 -0.30 6.30 -16.21
C SER A 118 -1.78 6.02 -16.41
N LYS A 119 -2.63 6.89 -15.87
CA LYS A 119 -4.09 6.87 -15.92
C LYS A 119 -4.57 8.24 -16.40
N GLY A 120 -5.83 8.34 -16.80
CA GLY A 120 -6.43 9.62 -17.20
C GLY A 120 -6.26 10.73 -16.15
N ASP A 121 -6.26 10.36 -14.87
CA ASP A 121 -6.18 11.30 -13.74
C ASP A 121 -4.75 11.60 -13.26
N GLY A 122 -3.72 10.96 -13.84
CA GLY A 122 -2.33 11.19 -13.44
C GLY A 122 -1.41 9.98 -13.59
N THR A 123 -0.18 10.13 -13.09
CA THR A 123 0.85 9.07 -13.14
C THR A 123 1.29 8.68 -11.74
N ASP A 124 1.19 7.39 -11.44
CA ASP A 124 1.68 6.79 -10.20
C ASP A 124 3.01 6.07 -10.44
N TYR A 125 3.92 6.15 -9.47
CA TYR A 125 5.21 5.44 -9.49
C TYR A 125 5.24 4.41 -8.36
N LEU A 126 5.09 3.13 -8.73
CA LEU A 126 4.97 2.02 -7.80
C LEU A 126 6.34 1.35 -7.56
N LYS A 127 6.80 1.39 -6.32
CA LYS A 127 8.06 0.75 -5.89
C LYS A 127 7.85 -0.73 -5.59
N LEU A 128 7.48 -1.53 -6.59
CA LEU A 128 7.24 -2.97 -6.43
C LEU A 128 8.56 -3.75 -6.30
N GLU A 129 8.55 -4.85 -5.54
CA GLU A 129 9.66 -5.82 -5.54
C GLU A 129 9.75 -6.55 -6.88
N GLU A 130 8.61 -7.03 -7.37
CA GLU A 130 8.48 -7.81 -8.60
C GLU A 130 7.88 -6.93 -9.73
N GLY A 131 8.47 -5.76 -9.96
CA GLY A 131 7.96 -4.77 -10.91
C GLY A 131 7.87 -5.29 -12.36
N GLU A 132 8.89 -6.01 -12.83
CA GLU A 132 8.90 -6.60 -14.18
C GLU A 132 7.81 -7.66 -14.35
N ALA A 133 7.66 -8.56 -13.38
CA ALA A 133 6.62 -9.59 -13.41
C ALA A 133 5.21 -8.99 -13.36
N PHE A 134 5.04 -7.89 -12.63
CA PHE A 134 3.77 -7.14 -12.59
C PHE A 134 3.41 -6.59 -13.98
N VAL A 135 4.36 -5.92 -14.65
CA VAL A 135 4.14 -5.37 -16.00
C VAL A 135 3.85 -6.47 -17.00
N SER A 136 4.62 -7.55 -17.01
CA SER A 136 4.40 -8.68 -17.92
C SER A 136 3.02 -9.33 -17.71
N THR A 137 2.53 -9.41 -16.47
CA THR A 137 1.19 -9.94 -16.18
C THR A 137 0.10 -9.02 -16.71
N LEU A 138 0.29 -7.70 -16.59
CA LEU A 138 -0.63 -6.71 -17.15
C LEU A 138 -0.66 -6.74 -18.68
N GLU A 139 0.50 -6.79 -19.32
CA GLU A 139 0.60 -6.90 -20.78
C GLU A 139 -0.11 -8.15 -21.30
N ALA A 140 0.08 -9.31 -20.64
CA ALA A 140 -0.62 -10.54 -20.99
C ALA A 140 -2.15 -10.43 -20.84
N LEU A 141 -2.64 -9.59 -19.92
CA LEU A 141 -4.08 -9.31 -19.80
C LEU A 141 -4.56 -8.32 -20.86
N PHE A 142 -3.78 -7.28 -21.17
CA PHE A 142 -4.11 -6.33 -22.24
C PHE A 142 -4.25 -7.03 -23.58
N SER A 143 -3.35 -7.95 -23.92
CA SER A 143 -3.44 -8.76 -25.14
C SER A 143 -4.68 -9.65 -25.21
N LYS A 144 -5.31 -9.98 -24.07
CA LYS A 144 -6.59 -10.71 -24.04
C LYS A 144 -7.80 -9.79 -24.20
N ILE A 145 -7.72 -8.56 -23.68
CA ILE A 145 -8.81 -7.58 -23.75
C ILE A 145 -8.84 -6.92 -25.14
N TYR A 146 -7.66 -6.63 -25.68
CA TYR A 146 -7.44 -6.09 -27.02
C TYR A 146 -6.57 -7.09 -27.80
N PRO A 147 -7.16 -8.21 -28.27
CA PRO A 147 -6.46 -9.04 -29.23
C PRO A 147 -6.09 -8.14 -30.41
N ALA A 148 -4.81 -8.17 -30.82
CA ALA A 148 -4.40 -7.47 -32.02
C ALA A 148 -5.32 -7.95 -33.16
N GLU A 149 -6.06 -7.02 -33.77
CA GLU A 149 -6.72 -7.32 -35.04
C GLU A 149 -5.62 -7.74 -36.00
N GLU A 150 -5.67 -8.99 -36.45
CA GLU A 150 -4.80 -9.50 -37.51
C GLU A 150 -5.04 -8.63 -38.75
N GLU A 151 -4.09 -7.74 -39.07
CA GLU A 151 -3.96 -7.12 -40.40
C GLU A 151 -3.42 -8.13 -41.42
#